data_AF-A0A5B8VPG5-F1
#
_entry.id   AF-A0A5B8VPG5-F1
#
_cell.length_a   1.000
_cell.length_b   1.000
_cell.length_c   1.000
_cell.angle_alpha   90.00
_cell.angle_beta   90.00
_cell.angle_gamma   90.00
#
_symmetry.space_group_name_H-M   'P 1'
#
loop_
_entity.id
_entity.type
_entity.pdbx_description
1 polymer ?
#
loop_
_entity_poly.entity_id
_entity_poly.type
_entity_poly.pdbx_seq_one_letter_code
_entity_poly.pdbx_strand_id
1 'polypeptide(L)'
;MKLILKSILLSTFMAFSLLSGAQPIKKIRINPDYARGATVSEIFDSVTYIPLETTKESTFGSINNLQVSKHYFTFYDSDTKSIYIFDKKANLREN
;
A
#
# COMPACT_ATOMS: atom_id res chain seq x y z
N MET A 1 41.56 23.03 15.26
CA MET A 1 40.74 21.80 15.09
C MET A 1 39.23 22.08 15.02
N LYS A 2 38.61 22.78 15.99
CA LYS A 2 37.15 23.04 16.00
C LYS A 2 36.61 23.87 14.82
N LEU A 3 37.40 24.82 14.28
CA LEU A 3 36.99 25.62 13.09
C LEU A 3 36.97 24.79 11.80
N ILE A 4 37.99 23.93 11.61
CA ILE A 4 38.12 23.05 10.44
C ILE A 4 36.96 22.03 10.43
N LEU A 5 36.62 21.47 11.60
CA LEU A 5 35.50 20.54 11.72
C LEU A 5 34.15 21.19 11.35
N LYS A 6 33.92 22.46 11.73
CA LYS A 6 32.71 23.21 11.36
C LYS A 6 32.64 23.49 9.86
N SER A 7 33.79 23.82 9.24
CA SER A 7 33.88 24.05 7.80
C SER A 7 33.60 22.79 7.00
N ILE A 8 34.12 21.64 7.43
CA ILE A 8 33.82 20.34 6.83
C ILE A 8 32.31 20.05 6.96
N LEU A 9 31.74 20.18 8.16
CA LEU A 9 30.32 19.92 8.42
C LEU A 9 29.41 20.80 7.53
N LEU A 10 29.74 22.09 7.39
CA LEU A 10 29.00 23.03 6.56
C LEU A 10 29.10 22.69 5.06
N SER A 11 30.28 22.28 4.59
CA SER A 11 30.48 21.87 3.20
C SER A 11 29.72 20.58 2.85
N THR A 12 29.68 19.60 3.75
CA THR A 12 28.90 18.37 3.57
C THR A 12 27.39 18.63 3.58
N PHE A 13 26.92 19.56 4.42
CA PHE A 13 25.50 19.93 4.43
C PHE A 13 25.08 20.62 3.12
N MET A 14 25.94 21.47 2.57
CA MET A 14 25.68 22.19 1.32
C MET A 14 25.76 21.27 0.08
N ALA A 15 26.61 20.23 0.10
CA ALA A 15 26.63 19.22 -0.96
C ALA A 15 25.35 18.37 -0.96
N PHE A 16 24.80 18.04 0.22
CA PHE A 16 23.59 17.22 0.33
C PHE A 16 22.33 17.92 -0.21
N SER A 17 22.22 19.24 -0.02
CA SER A 17 21.08 20.01 -0.55
C SER A 17 21.07 20.09 -2.08
N LEU A 18 22.25 20.08 -2.73
CA LEU A 18 22.34 20.08 -4.19
C LEU A 18 21.92 18.75 -4.84
N LEU A 19 22.06 17.62 -4.14
CA LEU A 19 21.57 16.31 -4.62
C LEU A 19 20.06 16.11 -4.40
N SER A 20 19.40 16.98 -3.64
CA SER A 20 17.98 16.86 -3.30
C SER A 20 17.08 17.46 -4.39
N GLY A 21 17.26 17.02 -5.64
CA GLY A 21 16.37 17.39 -6.74
C GLY A 21 15.05 16.63 -6.67
N ALA A 22 13.91 17.34 -6.69
CA ALA A 22 12.59 16.72 -6.80
C ALA A 22 12.52 15.90 -8.09
N GLN A 23 12.21 14.60 -7.97
CA GLN A 23 12.07 13.73 -9.13
C GLN A 23 10.91 14.23 -10.01
N PRO A 24 11.08 14.32 -11.34
CA PRO A 24 10.02 14.77 -12.22
C PRO A 24 8.81 13.84 -12.09
N ILE A 25 7.65 14.40 -11.73
CA ILE A 25 6.40 13.65 -11.61
C ILE A 25 6.03 13.13 -12.99
N LYS A 26 6.13 11.82 -13.19
CA LYS A 26 5.72 11.15 -14.42
C LYS A 26 4.19 11.14 -14.51
N LYS A 27 3.61 12.00 -15.36
CA LYS A 27 2.19 11.97 -15.68
C LYS A 27 1.89 10.75 -16.57
N ILE A 28 1.23 9.75 -16.01
CA ILE A 28 0.73 8.59 -16.75
C ILE A 28 -0.67 8.94 -17.27
N ARG A 29 -0.90 8.80 -18.59
CA ARG A 29 -2.23 8.93 -19.21
C ARG A 29 -2.65 7.57 -19.72
N ILE A 30 -3.85 7.12 -19.35
CA ILE A 30 -4.43 5.87 -19.83
C ILE A 30 -5.48 6.25 -20.87
N ASN A 31 -5.34 5.76 -22.09
CA ASN A 31 -6.38 5.86 -23.11
C ASN A 31 -7.09 4.49 -23.24
N PRO A 32 -8.33 4.35 -22.73
CA PRO A 32 -9.05 3.09 -22.75
C PRO A 32 -9.31 2.56 -24.18
N ASP A 33 -9.51 3.46 -25.15
CA ASP A 33 -9.86 3.10 -26.53
C ASP A 33 -8.74 2.34 -27.27
N TYR A 34 -7.50 2.46 -26.78
CA TYR A 34 -6.32 1.79 -27.31
C TYR A 34 -5.70 0.80 -26.31
N ALA A 35 -6.40 0.49 -25.20
CA ALA A 35 -5.92 -0.45 -24.22
C ALA A 35 -5.98 -1.88 -24.80
N ARG A 36 -4.84 -2.38 -25.30
CA ARG A 36 -4.69 -3.78 -25.73
C ARG A 36 -4.64 -4.78 -24.57
N GLY A 37 -4.75 -4.30 -23.34
CA GLY A 37 -4.39 -5.03 -22.13
C GLY A 37 -2.87 -5.17 -21.99
N ALA A 38 -2.46 -5.66 -20.83
CA ALA A 38 -1.11 -6.16 -20.58
C ALA A 38 -1.25 -7.40 -19.69
N THR A 39 -0.28 -8.29 -19.76
CA THR A 39 -0.23 -9.45 -18.87
C THR A 39 -0.04 -9.01 -17.42
N VAL A 40 -0.52 -9.80 -16.47
CA VAL A 40 -0.37 -9.49 -15.03
C VAL A 40 1.11 -9.25 -14.67
N SER A 41 2.02 -10.02 -15.26
CA SER A 41 3.47 -9.91 -15.05
C SER A 41 4.10 -8.63 -15.62
N GLU A 42 3.46 -7.99 -16.61
CA GLU A 42 3.94 -6.70 -17.14
C GLU A 42 3.53 -5.52 -16.24
N ILE A 43 2.53 -5.70 -15.38
CA ILE A 43 1.97 -4.65 -14.52
C ILE A 43 2.43 -4.80 -13.06
N PHE A 44 2.51 -6.04 -12.56
CA PHE A 44 2.81 -6.34 -11.16
C PHE A 44 4.10 -7.15 -11.05
N ASP A 45 5.04 -6.66 -10.24
CA ASP A 45 6.31 -7.36 -9.97
C ASP A 45 6.08 -8.62 -9.11
N SER A 46 5.09 -8.60 -8.22
CA SER A 46 4.75 -9.72 -7.35
C SER A 46 3.30 -9.66 -6.88
N VAL A 47 2.76 -10.82 -6.52
CA VAL A 47 1.42 -10.96 -5.93
C VAL A 47 1.57 -11.60 -4.55
N THR A 48 1.02 -10.94 -3.53
CA THR A 48 1.00 -11.46 -2.16
C THR A 48 -0.41 -11.88 -1.80
N TYR A 49 -0.56 -13.11 -1.31
CA TYR A 49 -1.83 -13.64 -0.82
C TYR A 49 -1.83 -13.59 0.71
N ILE A 50 -2.88 -12.99 1.28
CA ILE A 50 -3.09 -12.91 2.73
C ILE A 50 -4.35 -13.74 3.03
N PRO A 51 -4.21 -14.97 3.55
CA PRO A 51 -5.37 -15.80 3.88
C PRO A 51 -6.08 -15.22 5.11
N LEU A 52 -7.37 -14.92 4.97
CA LEU A 52 -8.20 -14.53 6.11
C LEU A 52 -8.43 -15.72 7.05
N GLU A 53 -8.44 -15.46 8.35
CA GLU A 53 -8.74 -16.46 9.37
C GLU A 53 -10.06 -17.18 9.07
N THR A 54 -10.08 -18.49 9.34
CA THR A 54 -11.20 -19.39 9.02
C THR A 54 -11.69 -20.07 10.30
N THR A 55 -12.50 -19.37 11.08
CA THR A 55 -13.26 -19.89 12.21
C THR A 55 -14.74 -20.02 11.83
N LYS A 56 -15.57 -20.53 12.75
CA LYS A 56 -17.02 -20.55 12.54
C LYS A 56 -17.57 -19.13 12.41
N GLU A 57 -17.02 -18.22 13.20
CA GLU A 57 -17.39 -16.80 13.29
C GLU A 57 -16.93 -16.01 12.06
N SER A 58 -15.88 -16.46 11.36
CA SER A 58 -15.38 -15.86 10.13
C SER A 58 -15.95 -16.49 8.85
N THR A 59 -17.10 -17.16 8.94
CA THR A 59 -17.81 -17.68 7.76
C THR A 59 -18.55 -16.54 7.07
N PHE A 60 -18.07 -16.11 5.90
CA PHE A 60 -18.72 -15.11 5.04
C PHE A 60 -18.93 -15.69 3.64
N GLY A 61 -19.97 -15.23 2.93
CA GLY A 61 -20.29 -15.68 1.57
C GLY A 61 -19.76 -14.74 0.50
N SER A 62 -20.00 -13.44 0.69
CA SER A 62 -19.66 -12.39 -0.28
C SER A 62 -18.78 -11.31 0.35
N ILE A 63 -17.83 -10.78 -0.42
CA ILE A 63 -17.04 -9.60 -0.01
C ILE A 63 -17.56 -8.40 -0.80
N ASN A 64 -18.37 -7.56 -0.15
CA ASN A 64 -18.87 -6.31 -0.71
C ASN A 64 -18.20 -5.12 -0.01
N ASN A 65 -17.93 -4.05 -0.76
CA ASN A 65 -17.39 -2.79 -0.22
C ASN A 65 -16.10 -2.97 0.61
N LEU A 66 -15.13 -3.74 0.10
CA LEU A 66 -13.84 -3.92 0.76
C LEU A 66 -13.12 -2.57 0.95
N GLN A 67 -12.85 -2.23 2.20
CA GLN A 67 -12.04 -1.09 2.62
C GLN A 67 -10.75 -1.58 3.26
N VAL A 68 -9.64 -1.00 2.82
CA VAL A 68 -8.30 -1.34 3.33
C VAL A 68 -7.74 -0.10 4.02
N SER A 69 -7.67 -0.14 5.36
CA SER A 69 -7.09 0.95 6.16
C SER A 69 -5.64 0.62 6.56
N LYS A 70 -5.01 1.49 7.34
CA LYS A 70 -3.67 1.23 7.91
C LYS A 70 -3.65 -0.03 8.79
N HIS A 71 -4.75 -0.31 9.48
CA HIS A 71 -4.80 -1.35 10.52
C HIS A 71 -5.71 -2.53 10.19
N TYR A 72 -6.66 -2.35 9.27
CA TYR A 72 -7.72 -3.32 9.05
C TYR A 72 -8.01 -3.58 7.56
N PHE A 73 -8.61 -4.74 7.32
CA PHE A 73 -9.43 -5.04 6.16
C PHE A 73 -10.88 -5.12 6.64
N THR A 74 -11.77 -4.34 6.05
CA THR A 74 -13.16 -4.27 6.46
C THR A 74 -14.05 -4.46 5.24
N PHE A 75 -15.07 -5.30 5.34
CA PHE A 75 -16.04 -5.48 4.27
C PHE A 75 -17.41 -5.81 4.83
N TYR A 76 -18.43 -5.54 4.01
CA TYR A 76 -19.79 -5.99 4.24
C TYR A 76 -20.02 -7.30 3.50
N ASP A 77 -20.68 -8.25 4.14
CA ASP A 77 -21.15 -9.48 3.50
C ASP A 77 -22.67 -9.44 3.38
N SER A 78 -23.16 -9.46 2.15
CA SER A 78 -24.60 -9.48 1.87
C SER A 78 -25.30 -10.77 2.33
N ASP A 79 -24.58 -11.89 2.41
CA ASP A 79 -25.18 -13.19 2.70
C ASP A 79 -25.47 -13.34 4.19
N THR A 80 -24.53 -12.93 5.04
CA THR A 80 -24.66 -12.92 6.50
C THR A 80 -25.20 -11.59 7.06
N LYS A 81 -25.33 -10.56 6.21
CA LYS A 81 -25.70 -9.19 6.59
C LYS A 81 -24.82 -8.60 7.70
N SER A 82 -23.54 -8.95 7.67
CA SER A 82 -22.57 -8.61 8.71
C SER A 82 -21.41 -7.79 8.17
N ILE A 83 -20.78 -7.00 9.04
CA ILE A 83 -19.53 -6.30 8.73
C ILE A 83 -18.40 -7.10 9.37
N TYR A 84 -17.43 -7.51 8.55
CA TYR A 84 -16.25 -8.21 9.01
C TYR A 84 -15.08 -7.25 9.10
N ILE A 85 -14.32 -7.36 10.19
CA ILE A 85 -13.11 -6.56 10.42
C ILE A 85 -11.98 -7.55 10.69
N PHE A 86 -10.98 -7.56 9.82
CA PHE A 86 -9.76 -8.33 10.01
C PHE A 86 -8.59 -7.38 10.25
N ASP A 87 -7.64 -7.76 11.10
CA ASP A 87 -6.39 -7.01 11.22
C ASP A 87 -5.45 -7.24 10.03
N LYS A 88 -4.29 -6.56 10.00
CA LYS A 88 -3.26 -6.79 8.96
C LYS A 88 -2.58 -8.15 8.99
N LYS A 89 -2.78 -8.94 10.05
CA LYS A 89 -2.37 -10.34 10.15
C LYS A 89 -3.49 -11.28 9.75
N ALA A 90 -4.60 -10.75 9.24
CA ALA A 90 -5.75 -11.48 8.75
C ALA A 90 -6.55 -12.23 9.82
N ASN A 91 -6.41 -11.86 11.10
CA ASN A 91 -7.23 -12.40 12.18
C ASN A 91 -8.53 -11.62 12.29
N LEU A 92 -9.65 -12.31 12.47
CA LEU A 92 -10.94 -11.70 12.72
C LEU A 92 -10.87 -10.89 14.02
N ARG A 93 -11.44 -9.70 13.97
CA ARG A 93 -11.65 -8.84 15.13
C ARG A 93 -13.12 -8.87 15.44
N GLU A 94 -13.45 -9.60 16.50
CA GLU A 94 -14.75 -9.53 17.13
C GLU A 94 -15.01 -8.09 17.59
N ASN A 95 -16.26 -7.68 17.49
CA ASN A 95 -16.75 -6.42 18.02
C ASN A 95 -17.38 -6.64 19.39
#